data_AF-A0A3E0KCB8-F1
#
_entry.id   AF-A0A3E0KCB8-F1
#
_cell.length_a   1.000
_cell.length_b   1.000
_cell.length_c   1.000
_cell.angle_alpha   90.00
_cell.angle_beta   90.00
_cell.angle_gamma   90.00
#
_symmetry.space_group_name_H-M   'P 1'
#
loop_
_entity.id
_entity.type
_entity.pdbx_description
1 polymer ?
#
loop_
_entity_poly.entity_id
_entity_poly.type
_entity_poly.pdbx_seq_one_letter_code
_entity_poly.pdbx_strand_id
1 'polypeptide(L)'
;MFEAIAESFSAVFPGVWGELVLVLIGGGAFTTGLVGLLLGGRRLPPFEIPPRLRPYANFAFVIMFLAGLTLITNTAPDFVERLVMAIVQG
;
A
#
# COMPACT_ATOMS: atom_id res chain seq x y z
N MET A 1 8.45 13.86 -3.98
CA MET A 1 8.56 12.51 -4.58
C MET A 1 7.24 11.74 -4.50
N PHE A 2 6.59 11.67 -3.33
CA PHE A 2 5.25 11.07 -3.18
C PHE A 2 4.15 11.79 -3.97
N GLU A 3 4.14 13.13 -3.92
CA GLU A 3 3.21 13.96 -4.70
C GLU A 3 3.30 13.69 -6.20
N ALA A 4 4.51 13.49 -6.73
CA ALA A 4 4.70 13.18 -8.16
C ALA A 4 4.11 11.82 -8.57
N ILE A 5 4.09 10.83 -7.67
CA ILE A 5 3.43 9.54 -7.91
C ILE A 5 1.91 9.75 -7.89
N ALA A 6 1.38 10.43 -6.87
CA ALA A 6 -0.05 10.73 -6.78
C ALA A 6 -0.56 11.55 -7.97
N GLU A 7 0.23 12.51 -8.45
CA GLU A 7 -0.06 13.36 -9.62
C GLU A 7 -0.02 12.58 -10.94
N SER A 8 0.90 11.61 -11.07
CA SER A 8 0.93 10.70 -12.22
C SER A 8 -0.26 9.73 -12.22
N PHE A 9 -0.70 9.29 -11.05
CA PHE A 9 -1.86 8.38 -10.92
C PHE A 9 -3.19 9.11 -11.14
N SER A 10 -3.34 10.35 -10.68
CA SER A 10 -4.55 11.15 -10.88
C SER A 10 -4.78 11.52 -12.36
N ALA A 11 -3.70 11.61 -13.15
CA ALA A 11 -3.77 11.78 -14.60
C ALA A 11 -4.32 10.54 -15.34
N VAL A 12 -4.16 9.34 -14.77
CA VAL A 12 -4.60 8.07 -15.38
C VAL A 12 -5.97 7.62 -14.83
N PHE A 13 -6.20 7.82 -13.54
CA PHE A 13 -7.44 7.46 -12.84
C PHE A 13 -7.99 8.67 -12.07
N PRO A 14 -8.82 9.50 -12.71
CA PRO A 14 -9.34 10.70 -12.07
C PRO A 14 -10.39 10.36 -10.98
N GLY A 15 -10.40 11.16 -9.91
CA GLY A 15 -11.40 11.10 -8.86
C GLY A 15 -11.32 9.86 -7.97
N VAL A 16 -12.47 9.31 -7.61
CA VAL A 16 -12.62 8.24 -6.60
C VAL A 16 -11.89 6.95 -6.98
N TRP A 17 -11.76 6.67 -8.28
CA TRP A 17 -11.04 5.49 -8.78
C TRP A 17 -9.53 5.57 -8.56
N GLY A 18 -8.94 6.77 -8.64
CA GLY A 18 -7.54 6.98 -8.29
C GLY A 18 -7.27 6.77 -6.80
N GLU A 19 -8.17 7.30 -5.95
CA GLU A 19 -8.14 7.06 -4.50
C GLU A 19 -8.24 5.56 -4.19
N LEU A 20 -9.13 4.82 -4.86
CA LEU A 20 -9.27 3.37 -4.69
C LEU A 20 -7.98 2.62 -5.05
N VAL A 21 -7.36 2.95 -6.18
CA VAL A 21 -6.10 2.32 -6.59
C VAL A 21 -5.00 2.57 -5.56
N LEU A 22 -4.89 3.79 -5.03
CA LEU A 22 -3.92 4.13 -4.00
C LEU A 22 -4.18 3.36 -2.70
N VAL A 23 -5.44 3.20 -2.29
CA VAL A 23 -5.83 2.39 -1.14
C VAL A 23 -5.49 0.91 -1.35
N LEU A 24 -5.71 0.36 -2.55
CA LEU A 24 -5.38 -1.03 -2.87
C LEU A 24 -3.86 -1.26 -2.84
N ILE A 25 -3.08 -0.35 -3.42
CA ILE A 25 -1.61 -0.38 -3.34
C ILE A 25 -1.15 -0.26 -1.88
N GLY A 26 -1.73 0.67 -1.13
CA GLY A 26 -1.48 0.86 0.29
C GLY A 26 -1.75 -0.39 1.10
N GLY A 27 -2.90 -1.04 0.88
CA GLY A 27 -3.28 -2.32 1.49
C GLY A 27 -2.33 -3.45 1.13
N GLY A 28 -1.90 -3.55 -0.12
CA GLY A 28 -0.91 -4.53 -0.57
C GLY A 28 0.46 -4.33 0.09
N ALA A 29 0.95 -3.08 0.14
CA ALA A 29 2.21 -2.74 0.81
C ALA A 29 2.14 -3.01 2.31
N PHE A 30 1.04 -2.61 2.95
CA PHE A 30 0.79 -2.84 4.37
C PHE A 30 0.79 -4.33 4.73
N THR A 31 0.01 -5.14 4.01
CA THR A 31 -0.10 -6.58 4.26
C THR A 31 1.22 -7.29 4.00
N THR A 32 1.93 -6.95 2.93
CA THR A 32 3.25 -7.52 2.62
C THR A 32 4.28 -7.15 3.67
N GLY A 33 4.31 -5.89 4.10
CA GLY A 33 5.17 -5.42 5.19
C GLY A 33 4.86 -6.15 6.50
N LEU A 34 3.59 -6.24 6.88
CA LEU A 34 3.14 -6.94 8.09
C LEU A 34 3.53 -8.42 8.06
N VAL A 35 3.22 -9.14 6.98
CA VAL A 35 3.56 -10.57 6.85
C VAL A 35 5.06 -10.78 6.87
N GLY A 36 5.83 -9.94 6.16
CA GLY A 36 7.29 -10.00 6.15
C GLY A 36 7.90 -9.81 7.55
N LEU A 37 7.35 -8.88 8.34
CA LEU A 37 7.75 -8.66 9.74
C LEU A 37 7.35 -9.81 10.66
N LEU A 38 6.13 -10.33 10.55
CA LEU A 38 5.65 -11.46 11.35
C LEU A 38 6.48 -12.72 11.10
N LEU A 39 6.97 -12.91 9.88
CA LEU A 39 7.87 -14.00 9.51
C LEU A 39 9.35 -13.70 9.84
N GLY A 40 9.63 -12.59 10.52
CA GLY A 40 10.95 -12.17 10.99
C GLY A 40 11.94 -11.86 9.86
N GLY A 41 11.44 -11.51 8.69
CA GLY A 41 12.23 -11.28 7.49
C GLY A 41 12.99 -12.51 7.00
N ARG A 42 12.54 -13.71 7.42
CA ARG A 42 13.13 -14.98 7.02
C ARG A 42 12.64 -15.44 5.67
N ARG A 43 11.36 -15.17 5.36
CA ARG A 43 10.70 -15.64 4.15
C ARG A 43 9.52 -14.75 3.80
N LEU A 44 9.29 -14.60 2.51
CA LEU A 44 8.05 -14.09 1.93
C LEU A 44 7.64 -15.16 0.93
N PRO A 45 6.67 -16.03 1.25
CA PRO A 45 6.35 -17.18 0.40
C PRO A 45 6.13 -16.71 -1.04
N PRO A 46 6.80 -17.32 -2.05
CA PRO A 46 7.62 -18.55 -2.01
C PRO A 46 9.13 -18.36 -1.76
N PHE A 47 9.63 -17.15 -1.51
CA PHE A 47 11.06 -16.82 -1.44
C PHE A 47 11.64 -16.91 -0.02
N GLU A 48 12.82 -17.54 0.10
CA GLU A 48 13.63 -17.52 1.31
C GLU A 48 14.68 -16.39 1.26
N ILE A 49 14.85 -15.68 2.37
CA ILE A 49 15.75 -14.54 2.46
C ILE A 49 17.06 -14.98 3.13
N PRO A 50 18.22 -14.78 2.47
CA PRO A 50 19.52 -15.15 3.03
C PRO A 50 19.74 -14.53 4.42
N PRO A 51 20.36 -15.25 5.39
CA PRO A 51 20.56 -14.75 6.75
C PRO A 51 21.24 -13.39 6.85
N ARG A 52 22.18 -13.11 5.93
CA ARG A 52 22.91 -11.84 5.84
C ARG A 52 22.03 -10.65 5.44
N LEU A 53 20.94 -10.90 4.72
CA LEU A 53 20.03 -9.87 4.20
C LEU A 53 18.78 -9.66 5.07
N ARG A 54 18.56 -10.52 6.07
CA ARG A 54 17.42 -10.41 7.00
C ARG A 54 17.25 -9.03 7.65
N PRO A 55 18.29 -8.35 8.16
CA PRO A 55 18.10 -7.02 8.75
C PRO A 55 17.63 -5.98 7.71
N TYR A 56 18.16 -6.04 6.49
CA TYR A 56 17.72 -5.17 5.39
C TYR A 56 16.30 -5.50 4.92
N ALA A 57 15.94 -6.78 4.87
CA ALA A 57 14.60 -7.22 4.54
C ALA A 57 13.59 -6.74 5.59
N ASN A 58 13.90 -6.90 6.88
CA ASN A 58 13.05 -6.38 7.96
C ASN A 58 12.87 -4.87 7.85
N PHE A 59 13.94 -4.12 7.59
CA PHE A 59 13.84 -2.68 7.38
C PHE A 59 12.94 -2.33 6.18
N ALA A 60 13.09 -3.03 5.06
CA ALA A 60 12.21 -2.86 3.90
C ALA A 60 10.75 -3.19 4.23
N PHE A 61 10.47 -4.21 5.03
CA PHE A 61 9.12 -4.53 5.48
C PHE A 61 8.54 -3.48 6.42
N VAL A 62 9.35 -2.89 7.31
CA VAL A 62 8.92 -1.74 8.12
C VAL A 62 8.55 -0.57 7.22
N ILE A 63 9.37 -0.25 6.21
CA ILE A 63 9.06 0.83 5.26
C ILE A 63 7.76 0.54 4.51
N MET A 64 7.59 -0.68 3.99
CA MET A 64 6.35 -1.05 3.29
C MET A 64 5.13 -1.01 4.20
N PHE A 65 5.28 -1.46 5.44
CA PHE A 65 4.22 -1.39 6.45
C PHE A 65 3.80 0.05 6.73
N LEU A 66 4.76 0.94 7.00
CA LEU A 66 4.50 2.35 7.28
C LEU A 66 3.94 3.08 6.06
N ALA A 67 4.55 2.91 4.89
CA ALA A 67 4.10 3.53 3.65
C ALA A 67 2.69 3.05 3.27
N GLY A 68 2.40 1.76 3.42
CA GLY A 68 1.08 1.20 3.19
C GLY A 68 0.04 1.76 4.16
N LEU A 69 0.38 1.85 5.45
CA LEU A 69 -0.49 2.46 6.45
C LEU A 69 -0.76 3.93 6.12
N THR A 70 0.28 4.72 5.79
CA THR A 70 0.13 6.13 5.41
C THR A 70 -0.78 6.28 4.20
N LEU A 71 -0.62 5.43 3.18
CA LEU A 71 -1.48 5.45 1.98
C LEU A 71 -2.94 5.19 2.32
N ILE A 72 -3.23 4.23 3.21
CA ILE A 72 -4.60 3.94 3.65
C ILE A 72 -5.18 5.09 4.47
N THR A 73 -4.41 5.63 5.43
CA THR A 73 -4.91 6.62 6.38
C THR A 73 -5.00 8.04 5.83
N ASN A 74 -4.27 8.35 4.76
CA ASN A 74 -4.28 9.68 4.14
C ASN A 74 -5.40 9.83 3.09
N THR A 75 -6.27 8.83 2.97
CA THR A 75 -7.45 8.88 2.10
C THR A 75 -8.53 9.76 2.74
N ALA A 76 -9.39 10.38 1.93
CA ALA A 76 -10.47 11.22 2.42
C ALA A 76 -11.42 10.44 3.35
N PRO A 77 -11.93 11.04 4.44
CA PRO A 77 -12.76 10.33 5.42
C PRO A 77 -14.10 9.85 4.86
N ASP A 78 -14.57 10.48 3.79
CA ASP A 78 -15.79 10.15 3.03
C ASP A 78 -15.50 9.24 1.82
N PHE A 79 -14.27 8.73 1.66
CA PHE A 79 -13.86 7.91 0.53
C PHE A 79 -14.79 6.72 0.29
N VAL A 80 -15.14 5.97 1.33
CA VAL A 80 -16.01 4.79 1.22
C VAL A 80 -17.39 5.17 0.71
N GLU A 81 -17.95 6.29 1.20
CA GLU A 81 -19.25 6.79 0.77
C GLU A 81 -19.21 7.25 -0.70
N ARG A 82 -18.18 7.99 -1.08
CA ARG A 82 -17.95 8.41 -2.47
C ARG A 82 -17.74 7.22 -3.42
N LEU A 83 -17.06 6.17 -2.97
CA LEU A 83 -16.86 4.93 -3.72
C LEU A 83 -18.17 4.18 -3.92
N VAL A 84 -18.97 4.04 -2.86
CA VAL A 84 -20.28 3.39 -2.96
C VAL A 84 -21.20 4.15 -3.91
N MET A 85 -21.26 5.48 -3.80
CA MET A 85 -22.06 6.30 -4.73
C MET A 85 -21.60 6.13 -6.18
N ALA A 86 -20.28 6.12 -6.43
CA ALA A 86 -19.72 5.92 -7.76
C ALA A 86 -20.03 4.53 -8.34
N ILE A 87 -20.05 3.48 -7.52
CA ILE A 87 -20.42 2.13 -7.96
C ILE A 87 -21.92 2.01 -8.25
N VAL A 88 -22.77 2.65 -7.43
CA VAL A 88 -24.23 2.56 -7.56
C VAL A 88 -24.77 3.40 -8.72
N GLN A 89 -24.13 4.53 -9.04
CA GLN A 89 -24.54 5.44 -10.12
C GLN A 89 -23.84 5.19 -11.46
N GLY A 90 -22.81 4.32 -11.47
CA GLY A 90 -22.03 3.95 -12.64
C GLY A 90 -22.60 2.80 -13.46
#